data_AF-A0A353X289-F1
#
_entry.id   AF-A0A353X289-F1
#
_cell.length_a   1.000
_cell.length_b   1.000
_cell.length_c   1.000
_cell.angle_alpha   90.00
_cell.angle_beta   90.00
_cell.angle_gamma   90.00
#
_symmetry.space_group_name_H-M   'P 1'
#
loop_
_entity.id
_entity.type
_entity.pdbx_description
1 polymer ?
#
loop_
_entity_poly.entity_id
_entity_poly.type
_entity_poly.pdbx_seq_one_letter_code
_entity_poly.pdbx_strand_id
1 'polypeptide(L)'
;MKQPELGKKIATLRQAKGLTQEELAEKCNVSIRTVQRIESAEVFPRSYTIKMIFEGLDYRYSSGIISSGMPEQIYHQFLDLFNLKTNTMKKVMILSAPFVSLLLVFLLTGMDSQAQNNARLKAEIETKNSNMMRWFNDGQIDSLMTLYHESASISPGGAPSVVGKAQIRNYYVWMHQQGFKMIENQSEKLVVDNKTLVDRGSWKIRIGNDQEIHGAYLSQWRKEGREWVIENEMSNATMPWPAEWSMKE
;
A
#
# COMPACT_ATOMS: atom_id res chain seq x y z
N MET A 1 39.30 10.86 15.13
CA MET A 1 40.31 11.61 14.36
C MET A 1 41.13 10.62 13.54
N LYS A 2 41.61 11.00 12.35
CA LYS A 2 42.54 10.20 11.52
C LYS A 2 43.91 10.90 11.45
N GLN A 3 44.94 10.23 10.96
CA GLN A 3 46.17 10.93 10.56
C GLN A 3 45.90 11.78 9.31
N PRO A 4 46.53 12.96 9.13
CA PRO A 4 47.57 13.56 9.97
C PRO A 4 47.04 14.44 11.13
N GLU A 5 45.71 14.59 11.28
CA GLU A 5 45.12 15.49 12.29
C GLU A 5 45.45 15.06 13.72
N LEU A 6 45.48 13.75 13.98
CA LEU A 6 45.87 13.20 15.27
C LEU A 6 47.29 13.62 15.66
N GLY A 7 48.26 13.40 14.76
CA GLY A 7 49.66 13.78 14.97
C GLY A 7 49.84 15.28 15.21
N LYS A 8 49.18 16.11 14.39
CA LYS A 8 49.19 17.58 14.56
C LYS A 8 48.62 17.99 15.92
N LYS A 9 47.49 17.40 16.33
CA LYS A 9 46.84 17.72 17.61
C LYS A 9 47.73 17.37 18.80
N ILE A 10 48.39 16.21 18.77
CA ILE A 10 49.32 15.78 19.81
C ILE A 10 50.52 16.74 19.87
N ALA A 11 51.12 17.07 18.72
CA ALA A 11 52.23 18.01 18.65
C ALA A 11 51.87 19.41 19.20
N THR A 12 50.70 19.93 18.84
CA THR A 12 50.22 21.23 19.35
C THR A 12 50.00 21.22 20.86
N LEU A 13 49.36 20.18 21.40
CA LEU A 13 49.13 20.06 22.84
C LEU A 13 50.44 19.89 23.63
N ARG A 14 51.38 19.11 23.08
CA ARG A 14 52.72 18.93 23.65
C ARG A 14 53.47 20.25 23.71
N GLN A 15 53.52 20.99 22.60
CA GLN A 15 54.19 22.29 22.51
C GLN A 15 53.53 23.33 23.43
N ALA A 16 52.20 23.35 23.52
CA ALA A 16 51.47 24.23 24.45
C ALA A 16 51.80 23.96 25.92
N LYS A 17 52.26 22.74 26.25
CA LYS A 17 52.73 22.35 27.59
C LYS A 17 54.25 22.50 27.77
N GLY A 18 54.97 22.97 26.76
CA GLY A 18 56.43 23.12 26.81
C GLY A 18 57.21 21.80 26.88
N LEU A 19 56.58 20.67 26.51
CA LEU A 19 57.22 19.35 26.58
C LEU A 19 58.01 19.05 25.30
N THR A 20 59.16 18.43 25.43
CA THR A 20 59.90 17.75 24.35
C THR A 20 59.23 16.43 23.96
N GLN A 21 59.62 15.84 22.82
CA GLN A 21 59.08 14.54 22.41
C GLN A 21 59.52 13.44 23.38
N GLU A 22 60.71 13.58 23.95
CA GLU A 22 61.31 12.74 24.97
C GLU A 22 60.49 12.76 26.26
N GLU A 23 60.18 13.96 26.77
CA GLU A 23 59.38 14.11 27.99
C GLU A 23 57.95 13.61 27.83
N LEU A 24 57.33 13.80 26.66
CA LEU A 24 56.00 13.22 26.39
C LEU A 24 56.06 11.69 26.34
N ALA A 25 57.11 11.14 25.74
CA ALA A 25 57.30 9.70 25.64
C ALA A 25 57.44 9.06 27.03
N GLU A 26 58.26 9.66 27.90
CA GLU A 26 58.43 9.26 29.29
C GLU A 26 57.12 9.37 30.07
N LYS A 27 56.44 10.53 29.98
CA LYS A 27 55.17 10.78 30.69
C LYS A 27 54.06 9.80 30.30
N CYS A 28 54.05 9.33 29.06
CA CYS A 28 53.05 8.40 28.54
C CYS A 28 53.50 6.93 28.55
N ASN A 29 54.70 6.65 29.09
CA ASN A 29 55.31 5.32 29.11
C ASN A 29 55.33 4.65 27.71
N VAL A 30 55.73 5.41 26.69
CA VAL A 30 55.90 4.95 25.30
C VAL A 30 57.31 5.29 24.81
N SER A 31 57.76 4.64 23.73
CA SER A 31 59.06 4.99 23.14
C SER A 31 59.01 6.36 22.44
N ILE A 32 60.12 7.10 22.45
CA ILE A 32 60.29 8.37 21.72
C ILE A 32 59.95 8.19 20.24
N ARG A 33 60.38 7.06 19.66
CA ARG A 33 60.07 6.67 18.28
C ARG A 33 58.57 6.52 18.04
N THR A 34 57.80 6.09 19.03
CA THR A 34 56.34 6.01 18.92
C THR A 34 55.72 7.39 18.81
N VAL A 35 56.13 8.35 19.64
CA VAL A 35 55.65 9.74 19.59
C VAL A 35 56.01 10.39 18.26
N GLN A 36 57.26 10.25 17.81
CA GLN A 36 57.74 10.78 16.53
C GLN A 36 56.90 10.28 15.34
N ARG A 37 56.65 8.97 15.27
CA ARG A 37 55.87 8.35 14.18
C ARG A 37 54.40 8.74 14.21
N ILE A 38 53.86 9.06 15.39
CA ILE A 38 52.49 9.57 15.52
C ILE A 38 52.43 11.02 15.08
N GLU A 39 53.35 11.88 15.52
CA GLU A 39 53.41 13.31 15.15
C GLU A 39 53.71 13.49 13.65
N SER A 40 54.53 12.64 13.05
CA SER A 40 54.85 12.64 11.61
C SER A 40 53.78 11.98 10.73
N ALA A 41 52.68 11.50 11.33
CA ALA A 41 51.60 10.79 10.65
C ALA A 41 51.97 9.44 9.99
N GLU A 42 53.13 8.87 10.33
CA GLU A 42 53.59 7.56 9.82
C GLU A 42 52.77 6.39 10.39
N VAL A 43 52.26 6.52 11.62
CA VAL A 43 51.48 5.47 12.29
C VAL A 43 50.19 6.01 12.88
N PHE A 44 49.11 5.26 12.71
CA PHE A 44 47.90 5.41 13.49
C PHE A 44 47.94 4.44 14.69
N PRO A 45 48.10 4.95 15.93
CA PRO A 45 48.26 4.11 17.11
C PRO A 45 46.93 3.48 17.56
N ARG A 46 46.99 2.43 18.39
CA ARG A 46 45.78 1.78 18.95
C ARG A 46 45.05 2.74 19.90
N SER A 47 43.73 2.55 20.06
CA SER A 47 42.87 3.37 20.91
C SER A 47 43.41 3.56 22.34
N TYR A 48 44.01 2.52 22.92
CA TYR A 48 44.64 2.57 24.24
C TYR A 48 45.82 3.57 24.29
N THR A 49 46.73 3.49 23.32
CA THR A 49 47.88 4.41 23.22
C THR A 49 47.43 5.84 22.99
N ILE A 50 46.38 6.05 22.19
CA ILE A 50 45.78 7.38 21.98
C ILE A 50 45.29 7.95 23.32
N LYS A 51 44.56 7.15 24.09
CA LYS A 51 44.04 7.54 25.40
C LYS A 51 45.18 7.90 26.37
N MET A 52 46.22 7.08 26.47
CA MET A 52 47.38 7.36 27.34
C MET A 52 48.10 8.67 26.97
N ILE A 53 48.30 8.92 25.67
CA ILE A 53 48.98 10.15 25.20
C ILE A 53 48.15 11.38 25.56
N PHE A 54 46.84 11.36 25.31
CA PHE A 54 45.99 12.49 25.65
C PHE A 54 45.83 12.68 27.16
N GLU A 55 45.78 11.60 27.95
CA GLU A 55 45.81 11.67 29.42
C GLU A 55 47.13 12.30 29.91
N GLY A 56 48.28 11.89 29.36
CA GLY A 56 49.57 12.53 29.66
C GLY A 56 49.65 14.00 29.25
N LEU A 57 48.83 14.42 28.28
CA LEU A 57 48.65 15.81 27.86
C LEU A 57 47.48 16.50 28.58
N ASP A 58 46.98 15.96 29.69
CA ASP A 58 45.83 16.47 30.46
C ASP A 58 44.64 16.87 29.57
N TYR A 59 44.47 16.17 28.46
CA TYR A 59 43.46 16.43 27.45
C TYR A 59 42.43 15.31 27.49
N ARG A 60 41.17 15.67 27.76
CA ARG A 60 40.09 14.69 27.82
C ARG A 60 39.75 14.17 26.42
N TYR A 61 40.40 13.06 26.03
CA TYR A 61 40.08 12.37 24.78
C TYR A 61 38.82 11.52 24.95
N SER A 62 37.70 12.02 24.44
CA SER A 62 36.54 11.17 24.18
C SER A 62 36.83 10.37 22.92
N SER A 63 36.98 9.05 23.04
CA SER A 63 37.08 8.16 21.88
C SER A 63 35.76 8.22 21.13
N GLY A 64 35.68 9.12 20.15
CA GLY A 64 34.53 9.30 19.26
C GLY A 64 34.32 8.12 18.33
N ILE A 65 33.99 6.95 18.89
CA ILE A 65 33.04 6.02 18.29
C ILE A 65 31.68 6.40 18.88
N ILE A 66 31.21 7.60 18.54
CA ILE A 66 29.80 7.94 18.69
C ILE A 66 29.34 8.24 17.27
N SER A 67 28.96 7.17 16.57
CA SER A 67 28.08 7.29 15.44
C SER A 67 26.85 8.08 15.89
N SER A 68 26.51 9.11 15.10
CA SER A 68 25.18 9.76 15.04
C SER A 68 24.60 10.32 16.35
N GLY A 69 24.79 11.62 16.58
CA GLY A 69 23.73 12.57 17.00
C GLY A 69 22.94 12.37 18.30
N MET A 70 23.18 11.31 19.08
CA MET A 70 22.39 11.00 20.27
C MET A 70 23.09 11.46 21.55
N PRO A 71 22.36 12.10 22.50
CA PRO A 71 22.88 12.42 23.83
C PRO A 71 23.44 11.18 24.55
N GLU A 72 24.60 11.34 25.20
CA GLU A 72 25.35 10.28 25.90
C GLU A 72 24.49 9.49 26.91
N GLN A 73 23.55 10.16 27.57
CA GLN A 73 22.61 9.56 28.51
C GLN A 73 21.67 8.54 27.83
N ILE A 74 21.19 8.85 26.63
CA ILE A 74 20.30 7.98 25.87
C ILE A 74 21.07 6.76 25.35
N TYR A 75 22.35 6.93 25.01
CA TYR A 75 23.20 5.82 24.58
C TYR A 75 23.43 4.79 25.69
N HIS A 76 23.69 5.23 26.93
CA HIS A 76 23.84 4.31 28.06
C HIS A 76 22.54 3.55 28.37
N GLN A 77 21.38 4.21 28.28
CA GLN A 77 20.08 3.57 28.42
C GLN A 77 19.84 2.53 27.32
N PHE A 78 20.22 2.86 26.07
CA PHE A 78 20.12 1.96 24.93
C PHE A 78 21.00 0.72 25.09
N LEU A 79 22.27 0.88 25.49
CA LEU A 79 23.17 -0.25 25.73
C LEU A 79 22.71 -1.15 26.89
N ASP A 80 22.20 -0.55 27.97
CA ASP A 80 21.68 -1.36 29.09
C ASP A 80 20.47 -2.19 28.68
N LEU A 81 19.66 -1.73 27.73
CA LEU A 81 18.53 -2.51 27.20
C LEU A 81 18.98 -3.84 26.55
N PHE A 82 20.17 -3.88 25.95
CA PHE A 82 20.77 -5.10 25.38
C PHE A 82 21.57 -5.93 26.40
N ASN A 83 21.79 -5.42 27.61
CA ASN A 83 22.45 -6.19 28.68
C ASN A 83 21.47 -7.16 29.33
N LEU A 84 21.35 -8.35 28.74
CA LEU A 84 20.40 -9.40 29.13
C LEU A 84 20.76 -10.17 30.40
N LYS A 85 21.89 -9.85 31.06
CA LYS A 85 22.35 -10.53 32.29
C LYS A 85 21.46 -10.25 33.50
N THR A 86 20.75 -9.12 33.51
CA THR A 86 19.86 -8.68 34.60
C THR A 86 18.44 -8.44 34.07
N ASN A 87 17.41 -8.84 34.83
CA ASN A 87 15.99 -8.66 34.47
C ASN A 87 15.62 -9.18 33.06
N THR A 88 16.24 -10.30 32.66
CA THR A 88 16.19 -10.87 31.30
C THR A 88 14.77 -10.96 30.74
N MET A 89 13.80 -11.45 31.51
CA MET A 89 12.40 -11.58 31.07
C MET A 89 11.75 -10.25 30.69
N LYS A 90 12.02 -9.17 31.46
CA LYS A 90 11.46 -7.84 31.19
C LYS A 90 12.11 -7.20 29.97
N LYS A 91 13.43 -7.34 29.81
CA LYS A 91 14.18 -6.80 28.66
C LYS A 91 13.81 -7.53 27.37
N VAL A 92 13.67 -8.86 27.40
CA VAL A 92 13.21 -9.66 26.25
C VAL A 92 11.79 -9.26 25.81
N MET A 93 10.87 -9.00 26.74
CA MET A 93 9.53 -8.51 26.41
C MET A 93 9.54 -7.14 25.72
N ILE A 94 10.40 -6.22 26.17
CA ILE A 94 10.55 -4.89 25.55
C ILE A 94 11.18 -5.01 24.15
N LEU A 95 12.19 -5.86 24.00
CA LEU A 95 12.88 -6.11 22.73
C LEU A 95 11.99 -6.80 21.70
N SER A 96 11.05 -7.64 22.13
CA SER A 96 10.12 -8.35 21.23
C SER A 96 8.87 -7.54 20.87
N ALA A 97 8.44 -6.59 21.71
CA ALA A 97 7.27 -5.74 21.47
C ALA A 97 7.20 -5.12 20.05
N PRO A 98 8.28 -4.52 19.48
CA PRO A 98 8.23 -3.99 18.11
C PRO A 98 8.07 -5.08 17.04
N PHE A 99 8.60 -6.29 17.28
CA PHE A 99 8.42 -7.40 16.34
C PHE A 99 7.00 -7.95 16.40
N VAL A 100 6.43 -8.06 17.60
CA VAL A 100 5.04 -8.48 17.80
C VAL A 100 4.07 -7.47 17.22
N SER A 101 4.31 -6.16 17.38
CA SER A 101 3.46 -5.13 16.77
C SER A 101 3.55 -5.14 15.25
N LEU A 102 4.74 -5.37 14.68
CA LEU A 102 4.92 -5.47 13.23
C LEU A 102 4.24 -6.72 12.65
N LEU A 103 4.31 -7.85 13.37
CA LEU A 103 3.58 -9.08 13.04
C LEU A 103 2.06 -8.87 13.10
N LEU A 104 1.57 -8.17 14.13
CA LEU A 104 0.15 -7.88 14.29
C LEU A 104 -0.36 -7.01 13.13
N VAL A 105 0.37 -5.96 12.75
CA VAL A 105 0.02 -5.12 11.59
C VAL A 105 0.00 -5.96 10.32
N PHE A 106 1.01 -6.81 10.09
CA PHE A 106 1.06 -7.70 8.93
C PHE A 106 -0.16 -8.63 8.87
N LEU A 107 -0.52 -9.25 10.00
CA LEU A 107 -1.71 -10.11 10.10
C LEU A 107 -3.00 -9.33 9.81
N LEU A 108 -3.15 -8.12 10.36
CA LEU A 108 -4.35 -7.30 10.17
C LEU A 108 -4.48 -6.77 8.73
N THR A 109 -3.36 -6.48 8.05
CA THR A 109 -3.39 -6.02 6.65
C THR A 109 -3.65 -7.13 5.63
N GLY A 110 -3.44 -8.40 6.00
CA GLY A 110 -3.69 -9.56 5.13
C GLY A 110 -5.10 -10.11 5.21
N MET A 111 -5.96 -9.56 6.07
CA MET A 111 -7.32 -10.06 6.34
C MET A 111 -8.38 -9.26 5.58
N ASP A 112 -8.25 -9.13 4.26
CA ASP A 112 -9.41 -8.78 3.43
C ASP A 112 -10.35 -10.00 3.42
N SER A 113 -11.41 -9.96 4.21
CA SER A 113 -12.37 -11.07 4.24
C SER A 113 -13.11 -11.16 2.90
N GLN A 114 -13.41 -12.39 2.45
CA GLN A 114 -14.19 -12.62 1.23
C GLN A 114 -15.55 -11.89 1.28
N ALA A 115 -16.12 -11.74 2.48
CA ALA A 115 -17.35 -10.98 2.70
C ALA A 115 -17.19 -9.47 2.39
N GLN A 116 -16.10 -8.84 2.83
CA GLN A 116 -15.82 -7.43 2.53
C GLN A 116 -15.55 -7.20 1.04
N ASN A 117 -14.84 -8.12 0.39
CA ASN A 117 -14.59 -8.06 -1.06
C ASN A 117 -15.91 -8.16 -1.85
N ASN A 118 -16.79 -9.10 -1.49
CA ASN A 118 -18.09 -9.25 -2.12
C ASN A 118 -18.99 -8.02 -1.93
N ALA A 119 -19.00 -7.43 -0.73
CA ALA A 119 -19.78 -6.22 -0.46
C ALA A 119 -19.28 -5.01 -1.28
N ARG A 120 -17.96 -4.82 -1.36
CA ARG A 120 -17.35 -3.77 -2.18
C ARG A 120 -17.67 -3.96 -3.66
N LEU A 121 -17.57 -5.19 -4.15
CA LEU A 121 -17.87 -5.51 -5.55
C LEU A 121 -19.36 -5.30 -5.87
N LYS A 122 -20.26 -5.65 -4.93
CA LYS A 122 -21.68 -5.34 -5.08
C LYS A 122 -21.93 -3.84 -5.23
N ALA A 123 -21.34 -3.03 -4.36
CA ALA A 123 -21.46 -1.57 -4.44
C ALA A 123 -20.89 -1.01 -5.76
N GLU A 124 -19.79 -1.59 -6.28
CA GLU A 124 -19.23 -1.23 -7.59
C GLU A 124 -20.22 -1.49 -8.73
N ILE A 125 -20.83 -2.68 -8.78
CA ILE A 125 -21.81 -3.04 -9.80
C ILE A 125 -23.08 -2.19 -9.69
N GLU A 126 -23.59 -1.94 -8.49
CA GLU A 126 -24.74 -1.05 -8.27
C GLU A 126 -24.47 0.39 -8.74
N THR A 127 -23.22 0.87 -8.55
CA THR A 127 -22.78 2.17 -9.08
C THR A 127 -22.76 2.17 -10.61
N LYS A 128 -22.26 1.09 -11.24
CA LYS A 128 -22.25 0.94 -12.70
C LYS A 128 -23.69 0.86 -13.27
N ASN A 129 -24.60 0.13 -12.61
CA ASN A 129 -26.02 0.08 -13.00
C ASN A 129 -26.70 1.44 -12.87
N SER A 130 -26.41 2.19 -11.80
CA SER A 130 -26.90 3.57 -11.63
C SER A 130 -26.38 4.51 -12.72
N ASN A 131 -25.09 4.40 -13.07
CA ASN A 131 -24.50 5.16 -14.17
C ASN A 131 -25.12 4.80 -15.52
N MET A 132 -25.38 3.51 -15.78
CA MET A 132 -26.07 3.05 -16.98
C MET A 132 -27.42 3.74 -17.14
N MET A 133 -28.25 3.75 -16.10
CA MET A 133 -29.56 4.40 -16.12
C MET A 133 -29.44 5.90 -16.40
N ARG A 134 -28.55 6.59 -15.68
CA ARG A 134 -28.31 8.03 -15.86
C ARG A 134 -27.85 8.34 -17.28
N TRP A 135 -26.79 7.66 -17.74
CA TRP A 135 -26.23 7.88 -19.07
C TRP A 135 -27.23 7.56 -20.18
N PHE A 136 -28.01 6.49 -20.04
CA PHE A 136 -29.08 6.18 -20.98
C PHE A 136 -30.14 7.29 -21.00
N ASN A 137 -30.66 7.68 -19.83
CA ASN A 137 -31.74 8.65 -19.72
C ASN A 137 -31.33 10.05 -20.19
N ASP A 138 -30.06 10.42 -20.02
CA ASP A 138 -29.48 11.69 -20.45
C ASP A 138 -28.99 11.66 -21.92
N GLY A 139 -29.13 10.53 -22.62
CA GLY A 139 -28.68 10.35 -24.00
C GLY A 139 -27.16 10.26 -24.17
N GLN A 140 -26.40 10.06 -23.09
CA GLN A 140 -24.95 9.92 -23.07
C GLN A 140 -24.51 8.49 -23.44
N ILE A 141 -24.90 8.03 -24.63
CA ILE A 141 -24.71 6.62 -25.04
C ILE A 141 -23.24 6.24 -25.15
N ASP A 142 -22.35 7.16 -25.52
CA ASP A 142 -20.90 6.87 -25.58
C ASP A 142 -20.32 6.57 -24.19
N SER A 143 -20.82 7.24 -23.14
CA SER A 143 -20.48 6.91 -21.74
C SER A 143 -21.05 5.54 -21.34
N LEU A 144 -22.28 5.22 -21.76
CA LEU A 144 -22.87 3.90 -21.52
C LEU A 144 -22.02 2.78 -22.15
N MET A 145 -21.47 3.01 -23.34
CA MET A 145 -20.64 2.03 -24.03
C MET A 145 -19.31 1.72 -23.33
N THR A 146 -18.88 2.53 -22.35
CA THR A 146 -17.70 2.19 -21.53
C THR A 146 -17.94 1.00 -20.60
N LEU A 147 -19.21 0.63 -20.36
CA LEU A 147 -19.56 -0.55 -19.58
C LEU A 147 -19.39 -1.85 -20.36
N TYR A 148 -19.38 -1.80 -21.70
CA TYR A 148 -19.38 -3.00 -22.54
C TYR A 148 -17.97 -3.35 -23.03
N HIS A 149 -17.68 -4.64 -23.12
CA HIS A 149 -16.52 -5.15 -23.83
C HIS A 149 -16.67 -4.94 -25.35
N GLU A 150 -15.57 -4.93 -26.10
CA GLU A 150 -15.61 -4.70 -27.56
C GLU A 150 -16.38 -5.79 -28.30
N SER A 151 -16.20 -7.05 -27.87
CA SER A 151 -16.90 -8.22 -28.40
C SER A 151 -18.19 -8.56 -27.66
N ALA A 152 -18.78 -7.60 -26.91
CA ALA A 152 -19.95 -7.88 -26.10
C ALA A 152 -21.15 -8.31 -26.95
N SER A 153 -22.05 -9.09 -26.35
CA SER A 153 -23.30 -9.53 -26.98
C SER A 153 -24.47 -9.31 -26.02
N ILE A 154 -25.56 -8.75 -26.51
CA ILE A 154 -26.81 -8.62 -25.74
C ILE A 154 -27.94 -9.40 -26.41
N SER A 155 -28.83 -9.97 -25.61
CA SER A 155 -30.04 -10.66 -26.06
C SER A 155 -31.26 -10.01 -25.40
N PRO A 156 -31.82 -8.96 -26.01
CA PRO A 156 -32.98 -8.28 -25.47
C PRO A 156 -34.23 -9.14 -25.60
N GLY A 157 -35.11 -9.08 -24.61
CA GLY A 157 -36.38 -9.81 -24.65
C GLY A 157 -37.22 -9.46 -25.88
N GLY A 158 -37.59 -10.47 -26.68
CA GLY A 158 -38.42 -10.28 -27.87
C GLY A 158 -37.70 -9.71 -29.10
N ALA A 159 -36.36 -9.60 -29.08
CA ALA A 159 -35.56 -9.15 -30.22
C ALA A 159 -34.41 -10.12 -30.52
N PRO A 160 -33.86 -10.14 -31.76
CA PRO A 160 -32.64 -10.89 -32.06
C PRO A 160 -31.46 -10.41 -31.22
N SER A 161 -30.51 -11.31 -30.95
CA SER A 161 -29.26 -10.94 -30.29
C SER A 161 -28.49 -9.89 -31.10
N VAL A 162 -27.91 -8.94 -30.38
CA VAL A 162 -27.11 -7.83 -30.91
C VAL A 162 -25.66 -8.09 -30.50
N VAL A 163 -24.78 -8.27 -31.48
CA VAL A 163 -23.39 -8.68 -31.27
C VAL A 163 -22.45 -7.55 -31.66
N GLY A 164 -21.50 -7.23 -30.78
CA GLY A 164 -20.49 -6.19 -30.95
C GLY A 164 -20.91 -4.85 -30.33
N LYS A 165 -19.94 -4.15 -29.73
CA LYS A 165 -20.19 -2.86 -29.04
C LYS A 165 -20.82 -1.81 -29.95
N ALA A 166 -20.42 -1.74 -31.23
CA ALA A 166 -20.98 -0.78 -32.18
C ALA A 166 -22.48 -1.03 -32.44
N GLN A 167 -22.89 -2.29 -32.54
CA GLN A 167 -24.28 -2.69 -32.74
C GLN A 167 -25.11 -2.46 -31.47
N ILE A 168 -24.53 -2.76 -30.30
CA ILE A 168 -25.12 -2.46 -28.99
C ILE A 168 -25.36 -0.95 -28.84
N ARG A 169 -24.40 -0.12 -29.24
CA ARG A 169 -24.55 1.34 -29.27
C ARG A 169 -25.76 1.76 -30.09
N ASN A 170 -25.90 1.22 -31.30
CA ASN A 170 -27.03 1.52 -32.18
C ASN A 170 -28.37 1.09 -31.56
N TYR A 171 -28.40 -0.05 -30.87
CA TYR A 171 -29.57 -0.53 -30.13
C TYR A 171 -30.00 0.47 -29.04
N TYR A 172 -29.07 0.94 -28.20
CA TYR A 172 -29.40 1.94 -27.16
C TYR A 172 -29.76 3.31 -27.74
N VAL A 173 -29.12 3.74 -28.83
CA VAL A 173 -29.51 4.97 -29.56
C VAL A 173 -30.96 4.86 -30.04
N TRP A 174 -31.33 3.73 -30.65
CA TRP A 174 -32.69 3.48 -31.10
C TRP A 174 -33.68 3.49 -29.93
N MET A 175 -33.40 2.77 -28.84
CA MET A 175 -34.26 2.78 -27.65
C MET A 175 -34.47 4.20 -27.11
N HIS A 176 -33.40 4.98 -26.98
CA HIS A 176 -33.50 6.36 -26.49
C HIS A 176 -34.36 7.23 -27.43
N GLN A 177 -34.20 7.09 -28.75
CA GLN A 177 -34.99 7.82 -29.75
C GLN A 177 -36.48 7.44 -29.74
N GLN A 178 -36.79 6.18 -29.40
CA GLN A 178 -38.18 5.72 -29.21
C GLN A 178 -38.81 6.22 -27.90
N GLY A 179 -38.08 6.99 -27.09
CA GLY A 179 -38.59 7.58 -25.85
C GLY A 179 -38.58 6.62 -24.65
N PHE A 180 -37.81 5.54 -24.71
CA PHE A 180 -37.60 4.67 -23.55
C PHE A 180 -36.84 5.43 -22.45
N LYS A 181 -37.24 5.22 -21.20
CA LYS A 181 -36.52 5.68 -20.01
C LYS A 181 -36.31 4.52 -19.05
N MET A 182 -35.09 4.39 -18.52
CA MET A 182 -34.80 3.44 -17.46
C MET A 182 -35.24 4.03 -16.12
N ILE A 183 -36.06 3.29 -15.38
CA ILE A 183 -36.56 3.65 -14.06
C ILE A 183 -35.78 2.92 -12.97
N GLU A 184 -35.46 1.65 -13.22
CA GLU A 184 -34.81 0.77 -12.26
C GLU A 184 -33.88 -0.21 -12.99
N ASN A 185 -32.73 -0.48 -12.38
CA ASN A 185 -31.80 -1.54 -12.78
C ASN A 185 -31.05 -1.99 -11.52
N GLN A 186 -31.65 -2.95 -10.82
CA GLN A 186 -31.22 -3.37 -9.48
C GLN A 186 -30.54 -4.73 -9.54
N SER A 187 -29.39 -4.86 -8.87
CA SER A 187 -28.71 -6.15 -8.69
C SER A 187 -29.33 -6.89 -7.50
N GLU A 188 -29.70 -8.14 -7.69
CA GLU A 188 -30.28 -9.00 -6.66
C GLU A 188 -29.24 -10.02 -6.17
N LYS A 189 -28.53 -10.65 -7.10
CA LYS A 189 -27.56 -11.70 -6.79
C LYS A 189 -26.33 -11.65 -7.69
N LEU A 190 -25.17 -11.52 -7.04
CA LEU A 190 -23.86 -11.64 -7.68
C LEU A 190 -23.26 -13.02 -7.44
N VAL A 191 -22.72 -13.61 -8.50
CA VAL A 191 -21.84 -14.79 -8.43
C VAL A 191 -20.51 -14.41 -9.02
N VAL A 192 -19.46 -14.50 -8.22
CA VAL A 192 -18.14 -13.95 -8.55
C VAL A 192 -17.13 -15.07 -8.62
N ASP A 193 -16.39 -15.11 -9.71
CA ASP A 193 -15.17 -15.89 -9.90
C ASP A 193 -14.00 -14.93 -10.22
N ASN A 194 -12.78 -15.46 -10.31
CA ASN A 194 -11.56 -14.68 -10.46
C ASN A 194 -11.54 -13.77 -11.71
N LYS A 195 -12.18 -14.19 -12.80
CA LYS A 195 -12.18 -13.46 -14.10
C LYS A 195 -13.57 -13.13 -14.61
N THR A 196 -14.61 -13.69 -14.00
CA THR A 196 -15.99 -13.59 -14.46
C THR A 196 -16.89 -13.26 -13.28
N LEU A 197 -17.84 -12.37 -13.50
CA LEU A 197 -18.91 -12.05 -12.56
C LEU A 197 -20.24 -12.23 -13.27
N VAL A 198 -21.20 -12.85 -12.61
CA VAL A 198 -22.58 -12.95 -13.09
C VAL A 198 -23.46 -12.13 -12.16
N ASP A 199 -24.08 -11.10 -12.72
CA ASP A 199 -25.10 -10.28 -12.08
C ASP A 199 -26.49 -10.73 -12.54
N ARG A 200 -27.36 -10.96 -11.57
CA ARG A 200 -28.78 -11.25 -11.78
C ARG A 200 -29.59 -10.23 -11.04
N GLY A 201 -30.60 -9.71 -11.70
CA GLY A 201 -31.47 -8.72 -11.10
C GLY A 201 -32.66 -8.38 -11.96
N SER A 202 -33.26 -7.25 -11.63
CA SER A 202 -34.48 -6.76 -12.24
C SER A 202 -34.29 -5.35 -12.81
N TRP A 203 -35.05 -5.07 -13.86
CA TRP A 203 -35.08 -3.78 -14.51
C TRP A 203 -36.52 -3.29 -14.67
N LYS A 204 -36.68 -1.98 -14.74
CA LYS A 204 -37.94 -1.31 -15.06
C LYS A 204 -37.67 -0.19 -16.04
N ILE A 205 -38.45 -0.14 -17.11
CA ILE A 205 -38.40 0.90 -18.13
C ILE A 205 -39.78 1.51 -18.31
N ARG A 206 -39.82 2.77 -18.73
CA ARG A 206 -41.03 3.48 -19.15
C ARG A 206 -40.95 3.76 -20.64
N ILE A 207 -42.06 3.55 -21.35
CA ILE A 207 -42.22 3.88 -22.76
C ILE A 207 -43.31 4.95 -22.86
N GLY A 208 -42.96 6.14 -23.36
CA GLY A 208 -43.88 7.27 -23.39
C GLY A 208 -44.30 7.71 -21.98
N ASN A 209 -45.56 8.14 -21.82
CA ASN A 209 -46.03 8.73 -20.56
C ASN A 209 -46.57 7.71 -19.53
N ASP A 210 -47.09 6.55 -19.95
CA ASP A 210 -47.93 5.74 -19.05
C ASP A 210 -47.60 4.24 -19.01
N GLN A 211 -46.75 3.71 -19.90
CA GLN A 211 -46.47 2.28 -19.93
C GLN A 211 -45.14 1.95 -19.24
N GLU A 212 -45.23 1.34 -18.06
CA GLU A 212 -44.08 0.75 -17.37
C GLU A 212 -43.99 -0.74 -17.66
N ILE A 213 -42.80 -1.18 -18.06
CA ILE A 213 -42.48 -2.58 -18.28
C ILE A 213 -41.35 -2.93 -17.32
N HIS A 214 -41.48 -4.08 -16.66
CA HIS A 214 -40.45 -4.62 -15.80
C HIS A 214 -40.03 -6.00 -16.29
N GLY A 215 -38.87 -6.44 -15.86
CA GLY A 215 -38.28 -7.68 -16.30
C GLY A 215 -37.10 -8.10 -15.46
N ALA A 216 -36.50 -9.22 -15.83
CA ALA A 216 -35.28 -9.71 -15.24
C ALA A 216 -34.13 -9.64 -16.25
N TYR A 217 -32.91 -9.58 -15.74
CA TYR A 217 -31.71 -9.70 -16.53
C TYR A 217 -30.70 -10.68 -15.90
N LEU A 218 -29.84 -11.17 -16.76
CA LEU A 218 -28.59 -11.83 -16.38
C LEU A 218 -27.48 -11.20 -17.21
N SER A 219 -26.49 -10.61 -16.53
CA SER A 219 -25.33 -9.99 -17.14
C SER A 219 -24.06 -10.71 -16.69
N GLN A 220 -23.29 -11.21 -17.65
CA GLN A 220 -21.95 -11.74 -17.44
C GLN A 220 -20.94 -10.64 -17.72
N TRP A 221 -20.17 -10.32 -16.69
CA TRP A 221 -19.08 -9.38 -16.71
C TRP A 221 -17.75 -10.13 -16.75
N ARG A 222 -16.78 -9.55 -17.45
CA ARG A 222 -15.41 -10.02 -17.54
C ARG A 222 -14.48 -8.98 -16.92
N LYS A 223 -13.44 -9.46 -16.25
CA LYS A 223 -12.40 -8.59 -15.70
C LYS A 223 -11.37 -8.22 -16.76
N GLU A 224 -11.21 -6.93 -17.02
CA GLU A 224 -10.19 -6.37 -17.90
C GLU A 224 -9.29 -5.42 -17.10
N GLY A 225 -8.09 -5.90 -16.76
CA GLY A 225 -7.20 -5.19 -15.85
C GLY A 225 -7.82 -5.00 -14.46
N ARG A 226 -8.21 -3.77 -14.14
CA ARG A 226 -8.88 -3.42 -12.87
C ARG A 226 -10.38 -3.19 -13.00
N GLU A 227 -10.90 -3.17 -14.22
CA GLU A 227 -12.30 -2.86 -14.49
C GLU A 227 -13.11 -4.12 -14.79
N TRP A 228 -14.37 -4.10 -14.40
CA TRP A 228 -15.38 -5.03 -14.88
C TRP A 228 -16.16 -4.42 -16.05
N VAL A 229 -16.26 -5.19 -17.14
CA VAL A 229 -17.01 -4.84 -18.35
C VAL A 229 -17.98 -5.96 -18.73
N ILE A 230 -19.15 -5.60 -19.24
CA ILE A 230 -20.18 -6.53 -19.69
C ILE A 230 -19.73 -7.22 -20.96
N GLU A 231 -19.68 -8.55 -20.94
CA GLU A 231 -19.36 -9.37 -22.12
C GLU A 231 -20.62 -10.02 -22.70
N ASN A 232 -21.54 -10.48 -21.85
CA ASN A 232 -22.81 -11.04 -22.30
C ASN A 232 -23.96 -10.51 -21.44
N GLU A 233 -25.08 -10.16 -22.06
CA GLU A 233 -26.29 -9.77 -21.35
C GLU A 233 -27.50 -10.45 -21.98
N MET A 234 -28.43 -10.89 -21.15
CA MET A 234 -29.74 -11.33 -21.59
C MET A 234 -30.81 -10.71 -20.69
N SER A 235 -31.92 -10.31 -21.29
CA SER A 235 -33.06 -9.78 -20.55
C SER A 235 -34.36 -10.37 -21.07
N ASN A 236 -35.35 -10.43 -20.19
CA ASN A 236 -36.71 -10.75 -20.55
C ASN A 236 -37.66 -9.75 -19.89
N ALA A 237 -38.80 -9.47 -20.54
CA ALA A 237 -39.88 -8.76 -19.87
C ALA A 237 -40.70 -9.77 -19.08
N THR A 238 -41.10 -9.41 -17.86
CA THR A 238 -41.99 -10.24 -17.06
C THR A 238 -43.36 -10.26 -17.73
N MET A 239 -43.81 -11.44 -18.17
CA MET A 239 -45.19 -11.64 -18.58
C MET A 239 -46.08 -11.74 -17.34
N PRO A 240 -47.34 -11.29 -17.39
CA PRO A 240 -48.29 -11.54 -16.30
C PRO A 240 -48.48 -13.06 -16.15
N TRP A 241 -47.91 -13.62 -15.09
CA TRP A 241 -48.05 -15.04 -14.75
C TRP A 241 -49.42 -15.31 -14.12
N PRO A 242 -50.00 -16.52 -14.29
CA PRO A 242 -51.11 -16.95 -13.47
C PRO A 242 -50.72 -16.87 -11.99
N ALA A 243 -51.56 -16.26 -11.16
CA ALA A 243 -51.29 -16.02 -9.73
C ALA A 243 -50.95 -17.31 -8.94
N GLU A 244 -51.31 -18.47 -9.48
CA GLU A 244 -51.10 -19.80 -8.92
C GLU A 244 -49.62 -20.24 -8.92
N TRP A 245 -48.78 -19.64 -9.77
CA TRP A 245 -47.36 -20.01 -9.93
C TRP A 245 -46.40 -19.07 -9.21
N SER A 246 -46.93 -18.03 -8.57
CA SER A 246 -46.24 -17.22 -7.56
C SER A 246 -46.02 -18.09 -6.33
N MET A 247 -45.09 -19.03 -6.41
CA MET A 247 -44.80 -19.95 -5.32
C MET A 247 -44.46 -19.15 -4.06
N LYS A 248 -45.16 -19.49 -2.98
CA LYS A 248 -44.87 -19.07 -1.61
C LYS A 248 -43.39 -19.30 -1.34
N GLU A 249 -42.67 -18.22 -1.04
CA GLU A 249 -41.42 -18.30 -0.28
C GLU A 249 -41.68 -18.84 1.13
#